data_AF-A0A354K742-F1
#
_entry.id   AF-A0A354K742-F1
#
_cell.length_a   1.000
_cell.length_b   1.000
_cell.length_c   1.000
_cell.angle_alpha   90.00
_cell.angle_beta   90.00
_cell.angle_gamma   90.00
#
_symmetry.space_group_name_H-M   'P 1'
#
loop_
_entity.id
_entity.type
_entity.pdbx_description
1 polymer ?
#
loop_
_entity_poly.entity_id
_entity_poly.type
_entity_poly.pdbx_seq_one_letter_code
_entity_poly.pdbx_strand_id
1 'polypeptide(L)'
;MNYWSHDDRTFKQSGGLKDLAASITLYKWYVDDEMNILDQNGNKTGMKYGEVEEMPISLAFSVVTKDVSAFVHPEEIEDTPKKVWDNETKAALGVDDLTGLTDLECEHMNKYAVKCYFFGDEVDDPDFNLGEHVYLGEYKIYIGVKGDTDMENHVTLDDAVTTLQYYTNISLLHRTYYQLSEDPELDGPDGLAFYLSDVNYRKTSSPTSPLEDPKALTLDDALSILQHYTDEYLKKSPKTWEQIVGYDLLDSFYDVEY
;
A
#
# COMPACT_ATOMS: atom_id res chain seq x y z
N MET A 1 2.43 3.40 4.26
CA MET A 1 2.72 2.63 3.02
C MET A 1 2.07 3.33 1.86
N ASN A 2 2.73 3.39 0.70
CA ASN A 2 2.27 4.14 -0.46
C ASN A 2 1.72 3.16 -1.51
N TYR A 3 0.62 3.52 -2.15
CA TYR A 3 -0.08 2.72 -3.15
C TYR A 3 -0.53 3.59 -4.33
N TRP A 4 -0.61 3.00 -5.51
CA TRP A 4 -1.25 3.64 -6.66
C TRP A 4 -2.77 3.42 -6.59
N SER A 5 -3.53 4.42 -7.01
CA SER A 5 -4.99 4.40 -7.02
C SER A 5 -5.61 3.32 -7.92
N HIS A 6 -4.85 2.82 -8.90
CA HIS A 6 -5.30 1.73 -9.78
C HIS A 6 -4.80 0.35 -9.33
N ASP A 7 -4.18 0.24 -8.15
CA ASP A 7 -3.65 -1.02 -7.65
C ASP A 7 -4.80 -1.95 -7.20
N ASP A 8 -5.01 -3.02 -7.94
CA ASP A 8 -5.99 -4.08 -7.69
C ASP A 8 -5.47 -5.16 -6.74
N ARG A 9 -4.22 -5.07 -6.30
CA ARG A 9 -3.67 -6.01 -5.32
C ARG A 9 -4.21 -5.64 -3.95
N THR A 10 -4.48 -6.67 -3.15
CA THR A 10 -4.82 -6.47 -1.75
C THR A 10 -3.70 -5.71 -1.05
N PHE A 11 -4.05 -4.85 -0.08
CA PHE A 11 -3.06 -4.12 0.71
C PHE A 11 -1.97 -5.07 1.22
N LYS A 12 -0.72 -4.82 0.79
CA LYS A 12 0.38 -5.74 1.06
C LYS A 12 0.77 -5.71 2.53
N GLN A 13 1.05 -6.89 3.07
CA GLN A 13 1.87 -7.09 4.27
C GLN A 13 3.34 -6.73 3.98
N SER A 14 3.65 -5.48 3.61
CA SER A 14 5.03 -5.06 3.41
C SER A 14 5.58 -4.40 4.69
N GLY A 15 6.80 -4.79 5.07
CA GLY A 15 7.68 -4.17 6.07
C GLY A 15 7.06 -3.89 7.44
N GLY A 16 6.27 -2.81 7.55
CA GLY A 16 5.63 -2.40 8.80
C GLY A 16 4.44 -3.26 9.22
N LEU A 17 3.74 -3.90 8.26
CA LEU A 17 2.74 -4.92 8.58
C LEU A 17 3.35 -6.30 8.79
N LYS A 18 4.56 -6.55 8.28
CA LYS A 18 5.37 -7.73 8.65
C LYS A 18 5.81 -7.69 10.11
N ASP A 19 5.92 -6.49 10.70
CA ASP A 19 6.19 -6.32 12.14
C ASP A 19 4.92 -6.45 13.01
N LEU A 20 3.71 -6.36 12.43
CA LEU A 20 2.48 -6.76 13.13
C LEU A 20 2.12 -8.23 12.88
N ALA A 21 2.42 -8.72 11.67
CA ALA A 21 2.56 -10.12 11.35
C ALA A 21 3.88 -10.70 11.89
N ALA A 22 4.62 -9.95 12.73
CA ALA A 22 5.62 -10.53 13.61
C ALA A 22 4.86 -11.25 14.72
N SER A 23 4.34 -12.40 14.33
CA SER A 23 3.80 -13.46 15.16
C SER A 23 2.63 -13.05 16.05
N ILE A 24 1.40 -13.13 15.54
CA ILE A 24 0.33 -13.62 16.41
C ILE A 24 0.67 -15.09 16.66
N THR A 25 1.39 -15.36 17.75
CA THR A 25 1.63 -16.73 18.19
C THR A 25 0.41 -17.15 19.00
N LEU A 26 -0.43 -18.00 18.40
CA LEU A 26 -1.51 -18.64 19.12
C LEU A 26 -0.94 -19.84 19.89
N TYR A 27 -1.18 -19.87 21.20
CA TYR A 27 -0.80 -20.99 22.04
C TYR A 27 -2.06 -21.78 22.41
N LYS A 28 -2.16 -23.02 21.95
CA LYS A 28 -3.22 -23.95 22.37
C LYS A 28 -2.75 -24.74 23.59
N TRP A 29 -3.53 -24.68 24.67
CA TRP A 29 -3.25 -25.43 25.89
C TRP A 29 -4.43 -26.33 26.23
N TYR A 30 -4.16 -27.59 26.56
CA TYR A 30 -5.13 -28.46 27.20
C TYR A 30 -4.94 -28.31 28.72
N VAL A 31 -5.99 -27.98 29.45
CA VAL A 31 -5.94 -27.82 30.91
C VAL A 31 -6.96 -28.73 31.60
N ASP A 32 -6.58 -29.32 32.73
CA ASP A 32 -7.53 -30.02 33.61
C ASP A 32 -8.30 -29.03 34.52
N ASP A 33 -9.27 -29.54 35.28
CA ASP A 33 -10.07 -28.76 36.24
C ASP A 33 -9.23 -28.07 37.34
N GLU A 34 -7.97 -28.48 37.49
CA GLU A 34 -7.00 -27.95 38.44
C GLU A 34 -5.99 -26.98 37.79
N MET A 35 -6.21 -26.60 36.52
CA MET A 35 -5.36 -25.71 35.71
C MET A 35 -3.96 -26.26 35.39
N ASN A 36 -3.77 -27.59 35.40
CA ASN A 36 -2.52 -28.21 34.95
C ASN A 36 -2.51 -28.35 33.43
N ILE A 37 -1.37 -28.07 32.80
CA ILE A 37 -1.18 -28.23 31.35
C ILE A 37 -1.06 -29.72 31.00
N LEU A 38 -1.78 -30.14 29.97
CA LEU A 38 -1.82 -31.50 29.43
C LEU A 38 -1.22 -31.57 28.02
N ASP A 39 -0.67 -32.71 27.65
CA ASP A 39 -0.28 -33.01 26.26
C ASP A 39 -1.51 -33.37 25.41
N GLN A 40 -1.31 -33.54 24.10
CA GLN A 40 -2.35 -33.98 23.14
C GLN A 40 -3.02 -35.33 23.50
N ASN A 41 -2.47 -36.10 24.43
CA ASN A 41 -3.00 -37.38 24.90
C ASN A 41 -3.63 -37.27 26.32
N GLY A 42 -3.74 -36.06 26.88
CA GLY A 42 -4.33 -35.80 28.19
C GLY A 42 -3.41 -36.07 29.39
N ASN A 43 -2.10 -36.28 29.19
CA ASN A 43 -1.15 -36.48 30.28
C ASN A 43 -0.63 -35.13 30.79
N LYS A 44 -0.47 -34.98 32.11
CA LYS A 44 0.15 -33.79 32.71
C LYS A 44 1.58 -33.62 32.18
N THR A 45 1.85 -32.52 31.50
CA THR A 45 3.21 -32.20 31.07
C THR A 45 3.92 -31.56 32.25
N GLY A 46 5.11 -32.04 32.61
CA GLY A 46 5.96 -31.40 33.62
C GLY A 46 6.53 -30.05 33.16
N MET A 47 6.00 -29.49 32.07
CA MET A 47 6.48 -28.29 31.42
C MET A 47 6.00 -27.05 32.17
N LYS A 48 6.93 -26.11 32.40
CA LYS A 48 6.60 -24.70 32.60
C LYS A 48 6.75 -24.03 31.24
N TYR A 49 5.70 -23.35 30.76
CA TYR A 49 5.66 -22.44 29.59
C TYR A 49 6.88 -22.53 28.64
N GLY A 50 6.76 -23.18 27.47
CA GLY A 50 7.83 -23.05 26.48
C GLY A 50 7.91 -23.96 25.25
N GLU A 51 7.11 -25.03 25.12
CA GLU A 51 7.09 -25.79 23.86
C GLU A 51 5.87 -25.35 23.05
N VAL A 52 6.14 -24.69 21.92
CA VAL A 52 5.20 -23.87 21.15
C VAL A 52 5.19 -24.41 19.73
N GLU A 53 4.01 -24.72 19.20
CA GLU A 53 3.84 -24.94 17.78
C GLU A 53 3.42 -23.60 17.16
N GLU A 54 4.29 -23.03 16.31
CA GLU A 54 3.97 -21.83 15.56
C GLU A 54 2.97 -22.17 14.46
N MET A 55 1.77 -21.61 14.53
CA MET A 55 0.80 -21.70 13.43
C MET A 55 0.94 -20.46 12.53
N PRO A 56 1.14 -20.61 11.22
CA PRO A 56 1.01 -19.50 10.29
C PRO A 56 -0.47 -19.09 10.22
N ILE A 57 -0.75 -17.80 10.31
CA ILE A 57 -2.13 -17.31 10.23
C ILE A 57 -2.25 -16.20 9.19
N SER A 58 -3.35 -16.25 8.45
CA SER A 58 -3.77 -15.22 7.52
C SER A 58 -4.39 -14.05 8.27
N LEU A 59 -4.02 -12.83 7.87
CA LEU A 59 -4.58 -11.58 8.40
C LEU A 59 -5.39 -10.93 7.29
N ALA A 60 -6.55 -10.36 7.63
CA ALA A 60 -7.31 -9.53 6.70
C ALA A 60 -7.36 -8.07 7.18
N PHE A 61 -7.44 -7.15 6.21
CA PHE A 61 -7.33 -5.72 6.43
C PHE A 61 -8.62 -5.04 5.98
N SER A 62 -9.11 -4.08 6.76
CA SER A 62 -10.30 -3.28 6.45
C SER A 62 -9.93 -1.81 6.39
N VAL A 63 -10.11 -1.17 5.23
CA VAL A 63 -9.95 0.29 5.14
C VAL A 63 -11.25 0.94 5.58
N VAL A 64 -11.16 1.80 6.60
CA VAL A 64 -12.31 2.59 7.06
C VAL A 64 -12.14 4.01 6.55
N THR A 65 -12.78 4.31 5.43
CA THR A 65 -12.88 5.69 4.93
C THR A 65 -13.93 6.45 5.74
N LYS A 66 -13.47 7.24 6.72
CA LYS A 66 -14.23 8.14 7.62
C LYS A 66 -15.14 7.48 8.67
N ASP A 67 -14.71 7.64 9.93
CA ASP A 67 -15.46 7.60 11.20
C ASP A 67 -16.61 6.57 11.27
N VAL A 68 -16.26 5.28 11.32
CA VAL A 68 -17.24 4.21 11.53
C VAL A 68 -17.06 3.62 12.93
N SER A 69 -17.98 4.02 13.81
CA SER A 69 -18.22 3.48 15.15
C SER A 69 -19.09 2.22 15.14
N ALA A 70 -19.39 1.69 13.96
CA ALA A 70 -20.16 0.46 13.76
C ALA A 70 -19.25 -0.67 13.25
N PHE A 71 -19.52 -1.88 13.74
CA PHE A 71 -18.91 -3.12 13.29
C PHE A 71 -19.22 -3.30 11.79
N VAL A 72 -18.21 -3.21 10.93
CA VAL A 72 -18.36 -3.47 9.49
C VAL A 72 -18.21 -4.97 9.29
N HIS A 73 -19.19 -5.62 8.65
CA HIS A 73 -19.12 -7.04 8.31
C HIS A 73 -18.02 -7.24 7.24
N PRO A 74 -17.25 -8.34 7.27
CA PRO A 74 -16.14 -8.58 6.34
C PRO A 74 -16.47 -8.55 4.84
N GLU A 75 -17.74 -8.60 4.47
CA GLU A 75 -18.20 -8.53 3.08
C GLU A 75 -18.23 -7.09 2.51
N GLU A 76 -18.08 -6.07 3.37
CA GLU A 76 -18.00 -4.64 3.01
C GLU A 76 -16.56 -4.10 3.12
N ILE A 77 -15.57 -5.00 3.10
CA ILE A 77 -14.15 -4.67 3.20
C ILE A 77 -13.63 -4.20 1.84
N GLU A 78 -13.18 -2.96 1.79
CA GLU A 78 -12.29 -2.51 0.73
C GLU A 78 -10.88 -2.99 1.01
N ASP A 79 -10.50 -4.06 0.31
CA ASP A 79 -9.24 -4.80 0.46
C ASP A 79 -8.15 -4.29 -0.48
N THR A 80 -8.47 -3.45 -1.47
CA THR A 80 -7.51 -2.90 -2.44
C THR A 80 -7.51 -1.37 -2.46
N PRO A 81 -6.37 -0.74 -2.80
CA PRO A 81 -6.30 0.69 -3.08
C PRO A 81 -7.32 1.13 -4.13
N LYS A 82 -7.52 0.34 -5.19
CA LYS A 82 -8.47 0.66 -6.25
C LYS A 82 -9.89 0.79 -5.76
N LYS A 83 -10.38 -0.15 -4.94
CA LYS A 83 -11.77 -0.06 -4.50
C LYS A 83 -12.02 1.11 -3.54
N VAL A 84 -11.05 1.42 -2.68
CA VAL A 84 -11.08 2.64 -1.84
C VAL A 84 -11.23 3.87 -2.72
N TRP A 85 -10.38 3.98 -3.74
CA TRP A 85 -10.39 5.12 -4.67
C TRP A 85 -11.71 5.20 -5.46
N ASP A 86 -12.11 4.10 -6.10
CA ASP A 86 -13.35 4.04 -6.90
C ASP A 86 -14.59 4.39 -6.08
N ASN A 87 -14.66 3.97 -4.81
CA ASN A 87 -15.79 4.29 -3.95
C ASN A 87 -15.85 5.77 -3.56
N GLU A 88 -14.70 6.39 -3.28
CA GLU A 88 -14.66 7.84 -3.07
C GLU A 88 -15.08 8.60 -4.34
N THR A 89 -14.63 8.15 -5.52
CA THR A 89 -15.03 8.74 -6.79
C THR A 89 -16.55 8.60 -7.02
N LYS A 90 -17.10 7.40 -6.80
CA LYS A 90 -18.55 7.13 -6.87
C LYS A 90 -19.34 8.03 -5.92
N ALA A 91 -18.88 8.15 -4.67
CA ALA A 91 -19.52 8.98 -3.66
C ALA A 91 -19.48 10.47 -4.03
N ALA A 92 -18.35 10.95 -4.57
CA ALA A 92 -18.19 12.34 -5.01
C ALA A 92 -19.10 12.67 -6.20
N LEU A 93 -19.28 11.73 -7.13
CA LEU A 93 -20.08 11.91 -8.34
C LEU A 93 -21.57 11.57 -8.15
N GLY A 94 -21.92 10.88 -7.06
CA GLY A 94 -23.28 10.39 -6.81
C GLY A 94 -23.71 9.31 -7.81
N VAL A 95 -22.78 8.42 -8.18
CA VAL A 95 -23.02 7.31 -9.13
C VAL A 95 -22.66 5.97 -8.50
N ASP A 96 -23.33 4.90 -8.92
CA ASP A 96 -23.05 3.54 -8.42
C ASP A 96 -22.03 2.79 -9.30
N ASP A 97 -21.84 3.24 -10.54
CA ASP A 97 -20.97 2.62 -11.55
C ASP A 97 -20.14 3.70 -12.27
N LEU A 98 -18.83 3.46 -12.36
CA LEU A 98 -17.87 4.33 -13.05
C LEU A 98 -17.69 3.95 -14.53
N THR A 99 -18.33 2.87 -15.00
CA THR A 99 -18.19 2.38 -16.37
C THR A 99 -18.50 3.46 -17.40
N GLY A 100 -17.53 3.73 -18.27
CA GLY A 100 -17.67 4.73 -19.34
C GLY A 100 -17.44 6.17 -18.91
N LEU A 101 -17.12 6.42 -17.64
CA LEU A 101 -16.57 7.68 -17.18
C LEU A 101 -15.04 7.60 -17.28
N THR A 102 -14.46 8.43 -18.15
CA THR A 102 -13.01 8.59 -18.33
C THR A 102 -12.62 10.01 -17.94
N ASP A 103 -11.37 10.24 -17.55
CA ASP A 103 -10.84 11.57 -17.18
C ASP A 103 -11.60 12.23 -16.00
N LEU A 104 -11.93 11.43 -14.96
CA LEU A 104 -12.61 11.96 -13.77
C LEU A 104 -11.61 12.62 -12.82
N GLU A 105 -11.62 13.95 -12.81
CA GLU A 105 -10.98 14.74 -11.76
C GLU A 105 -11.92 14.77 -10.55
N CYS A 106 -11.56 14.04 -9.51
CA CYS A 106 -12.22 14.08 -8.20
C CYS A 106 -11.17 14.39 -7.15
N GLU A 107 -11.54 15.23 -6.17
CA GLU A 107 -10.69 15.42 -5.00
C GLU A 107 -10.72 14.15 -4.15
N HIS A 108 -9.54 13.58 -3.93
CA HIS A 108 -9.32 12.44 -3.07
C HIS A 108 -8.46 12.83 -1.88
N MET A 109 -8.65 12.15 -0.76
CA MET A 109 -7.68 12.24 0.31
C MET A 109 -6.46 11.39 -0.08
N ASN A 110 -5.24 11.85 0.14
CA ASN A 110 -4.06 10.99 -0.08
C ASN A 110 -3.64 10.21 1.18
N LYS A 111 -4.36 10.37 2.30
CA LYS A 111 -4.04 9.78 3.61
C LYS A 111 -5.22 8.99 4.13
N TYR A 112 -4.97 7.74 4.51
CA TYR A 112 -6.00 6.84 5.01
C TYR A 112 -5.54 6.08 6.25
N ALA A 113 -6.51 5.71 7.05
CA ALA A 113 -6.38 4.82 8.19
C ALA A 113 -7.04 3.48 7.87
N VAL A 114 -6.28 2.39 8.00
CA VAL A 114 -6.73 1.02 7.77
C VAL A 114 -6.80 0.29 9.09
N LYS A 115 -7.97 -0.22 9.44
CA LYS A 115 -8.16 -1.08 10.60
C LYS A 115 -7.78 -2.51 10.23
N CYS A 116 -6.86 -3.09 10.98
CA CYS A 116 -6.44 -4.48 10.79
C CYS A 116 -7.24 -5.39 11.73
N TYR A 117 -7.70 -6.53 11.21
CA TYR A 117 -8.44 -7.52 11.97
C TYR A 117 -7.85 -8.91 11.77
N PHE A 118 -7.97 -9.72 12.81
CA PHE A 118 -7.67 -11.14 12.79
C PHE A 118 -8.96 -11.93 12.66
N PHE A 119 -8.97 -12.85 11.71
CA PHE A 119 -10.12 -13.69 11.37
C PHE A 119 -9.86 -15.09 11.90
N GLY A 120 -10.44 -15.40 13.06
CA GLY A 120 -10.24 -16.70 13.71
C GLY A 120 -10.86 -17.86 12.94
N ASP A 121 -11.84 -17.59 12.09
CA ASP A 121 -12.48 -18.52 11.16
C ASP A 121 -11.58 -18.95 10.00
N GLU A 122 -10.49 -18.24 9.72
CA GLU A 122 -9.45 -18.66 8.77
C GLU A 122 -8.42 -19.62 9.38
N VAL A 123 -8.48 -19.85 10.70
CA VAL A 123 -7.63 -20.85 11.35
C VAL A 123 -8.28 -22.22 11.18
N ASP A 124 -7.60 -23.12 10.46
CA ASP A 124 -8.01 -24.52 10.28
C ASP A 124 -7.75 -25.34 11.57
N ASP A 125 -8.31 -24.91 12.70
CA ASP A 125 -8.31 -25.65 13.97
C ASP A 125 -9.75 -25.71 14.52
N PRO A 126 -10.36 -26.90 14.63
CA PRO A 126 -11.74 -27.06 15.07
C PRO A 126 -12.01 -26.63 16.52
N ASP A 127 -10.96 -26.50 17.35
CA ASP A 127 -11.06 -25.98 18.71
C ASP A 127 -10.77 -24.47 18.80
N PHE A 128 -10.36 -23.85 17.69
CA PHE A 128 -10.07 -22.44 17.60
C PHE A 128 -11.23 -21.69 16.95
N ASN A 129 -12.25 -21.38 17.75
CA ASN A 129 -13.38 -20.55 17.32
C ASN A 129 -13.41 -19.25 18.13
N LEU A 130 -12.76 -18.21 17.59
CA LEU A 130 -13.02 -16.85 18.02
C LEU A 130 -14.37 -16.45 17.41
N GLY A 131 -15.45 -16.55 18.18
CA GLY A 131 -16.78 -16.15 17.70
C GLY A 131 -16.92 -14.67 17.27
N GLU A 132 -15.82 -13.89 17.31
CA GLU A 132 -15.71 -12.50 16.89
C GLU A 132 -14.31 -12.22 16.30
N HIS A 133 -14.23 -11.34 15.29
CA HIS A 133 -12.95 -10.87 14.73
C HIS A 133 -12.18 -10.03 15.75
N VAL A 134 -10.85 -10.20 15.83
CA VAL A 134 -10.01 -9.47 16.79
C VAL A 134 -9.41 -8.24 16.12
N TYR A 135 -9.68 -7.05 16.66
CA TYR A 135 -9.07 -5.82 16.20
C TYR A 135 -7.59 -5.76 16.60
N LEU A 136 -6.71 -5.60 15.61
CA LEU A 136 -5.25 -5.61 15.79
C LEU A 136 -4.62 -4.22 15.81
N GLY A 137 -5.34 -3.20 15.34
CA GLY A 137 -4.87 -1.82 15.34
C GLY A 137 -5.15 -1.09 14.02
N GLU A 138 -4.66 0.14 13.94
CA GLU A 138 -4.85 1.04 12.81
C GLU A 138 -3.50 1.34 12.13
N TYR A 139 -3.50 1.37 10.81
CA TYR A 139 -2.32 1.60 9.97
C TYR A 139 -2.53 2.77 9.05
N LYS A 140 -1.51 3.64 8.95
CA LYS A 140 -1.49 4.70 7.96
C LYS A 140 -1.07 4.16 6.59
N ILE A 141 -1.93 4.36 5.61
CA ILE A 141 -1.61 4.16 4.20
C ILE A 141 -1.82 5.46 3.44
N TYR A 142 -1.20 5.53 2.27
CA TYR A 142 -1.23 6.67 1.38
C TYR A 142 -1.55 6.15 -0.02
N ILE A 143 -2.53 6.74 -0.69
CA ILE A 143 -2.97 6.34 -2.03
C ILE A 143 -2.92 7.58 -2.92
N GLY A 144 -2.48 7.45 -4.17
CA GLY A 144 -2.51 8.54 -5.13
C GLY A 144 -2.34 8.07 -6.57
N VAL A 145 -2.41 9.01 -7.51
CA VAL A 145 -2.34 8.72 -8.94
C VAL A 145 -0.87 8.60 -9.36
N LYS A 146 -0.49 7.52 -10.05
CA LYS A 146 0.87 7.38 -10.57
C LYS A 146 1.17 8.53 -11.54
N GLY A 147 2.30 9.22 -11.35
CA GLY A 147 2.68 10.42 -12.11
C GLY A 147 2.21 11.75 -11.53
N ASP A 148 1.31 11.75 -10.55
CA ASP A 148 0.83 12.93 -9.81
C ASP A 148 1.88 13.31 -8.75
N THR A 149 2.76 14.23 -9.13
CA THR A 149 3.92 14.69 -8.36
C THR A 149 3.54 15.81 -7.41
N ASP A 150 2.64 16.71 -7.84
CA ASP A 150 2.20 17.85 -7.05
C ASP A 150 1.02 17.55 -6.10
N MET A 151 0.50 16.32 -6.15
CA MET A 151 -0.49 15.75 -5.23
C MET A 151 -1.92 16.30 -5.44
N GLU A 152 -2.24 16.78 -6.63
CA GLU A 152 -3.56 17.35 -6.97
C GLU A 152 -4.54 16.30 -7.55
N ASN A 153 -4.21 15.01 -7.47
CA ASN A 153 -5.03 13.86 -7.88
C ASN A 153 -5.24 13.70 -9.39
N HIS A 154 -4.39 14.32 -10.21
CA HIS A 154 -4.42 14.19 -11.65
C HIS A 154 -3.02 14.40 -12.24
N VAL A 155 -2.75 13.86 -13.44
CA VAL A 155 -1.43 13.97 -14.08
C VAL A 155 -1.44 15.09 -15.11
N THR A 156 -0.62 16.10 -14.90
CA THR A 156 -0.52 17.32 -15.70
C THR A 156 0.90 17.56 -16.24
N LEU A 157 1.06 18.67 -16.96
CA LEU A 157 2.37 19.18 -17.34
C LEU A 157 3.19 19.63 -16.11
N ASP A 158 2.55 20.15 -15.07
CA ASP A 158 3.23 20.70 -13.90
C ASP A 158 3.90 19.60 -13.09
N ASP A 159 3.37 18.38 -13.10
CA ASP A 159 4.03 17.19 -12.54
C ASP A 159 5.39 16.93 -13.19
N ALA A 160 5.41 16.84 -14.52
CA ALA A 160 6.64 16.61 -15.26
C ALA A 160 7.68 17.72 -15.01
N VAL A 161 7.22 18.97 -14.90
CA VAL A 161 8.08 20.11 -14.56
C VAL A 161 8.62 19.98 -13.14
N THR A 162 7.79 19.59 -12.18
CA THR A 162 8.17 19.44 -10.77
C THR A 162 9.16 18.29 -10.58
N THR A 163 8.93 17.13 -11.20
CA THR A 163 9.88 16.01 -11.23
C THR A 163 11.23 16.44 -11.82
N LEU A 164 11.22 17.20 -12.92
CA LEU A 164 12.45 17.72 -13.54
C LEU A 164 13.19 18.70 -12.63
N GLN A 165 12.46 19.57 -11.93
CA GLN A 165 13.05 20.50 -10.96
C GLN A 165 13.68 19.74 -9.79
N TYR A 166 13.02 18.70 -9.27
CA TYR A 166 13.59 17.83 -8.25
C TYR A 166 14.89 17.19 -8.72
N TYR A 167 14.87 16.50 -9.88
CA TYR A 167 16.05 15.88 -10.47
C TYR A 167 17.20 16.88 -10.65
N THR A 168 16.89 18.08 -11.16
CA THR A 168 17.89 19.13 -11.36
C THR A 168 18.49 19.58 -10.04
N ASN A 169 17.67 19.83 -9.01
CA ASN A 169 18.15 20.32 -7.73
C ASN A 169 18.97 19.27 -6.97
N ILE A 170 18.48 18.03 -6.91
CA ILE A 170 19.11 16.95 -6.12
C ILE A 170 20.28 16.32 -6.88
N SER A 171 20.05 15.85 -8.11
CA SER A 171 21.00 15.03 -8.84
C SER A 171 22.05 15.83 -9.61
N LEU A 172 21.67 16.98 -10.19
CA LEU A 172 22.61 17.81 -10.98
C LEU A 172 23.29 18.91 -10.16
N LEU A 173 22.54 19.58 -9.28
CA LEU A 173 23.05 20.68 -8.45
C LEU A 173 23.51 20.21 -7.06
N HIS A 174 23.36 18.92 -6.74
CA HIS A 174 23.78 18.31 -5.47
C HIS A 174 23.22 19.01 -4.24
N ARG A 175 21.98 19.53 -4.32
CA ARG A 175 21.28 20.01 -3.13
C ARG A 175 20.87 18.82 -2.27
N THR A 176 20.81 19.04 -0.97
CA THR A 176 20.46 18.00 0.00
C THR A 176 18.95 17.82 0.15
N TYR A 177 18.15 18.78 -0.33
CA TYR A 177 16.71 18.77 -0.19
C TYR A 177 16.04 19.66 -1.25
N TYR A 178 14.91 19.17 -1.76
CA TYR A 178 13.96 19.87 -2.61
C TYR A 178 12.58 19.31 -2.26
N GLN A 179 11.65 20.19 -1.93
CA GLN A 179 10.32 19.83 -1.46
C GLN A 179 9.42 19.49 -2.64
N LEU A 180 8.81 18.31 -2.62
CA LEU A 180 7.78 17.88 -3.58
C LEU A 180 6.37 18.15 -3.05
N SER A 181 6.18 18.02 -1.74
CA SER A 181 4.88 18.21 -1.08
C SER A 181 4.98 19.20 0.07
N GLU A 182 3.97 20.06 0.23
CA GLU A 182 3.82 20.92 1.41
C GLU A 182 3.55 20.10 2.68
N ASP A 183 2.95 18.92 2.54
CA ASP A 183 2.74 17.98 3.63
C ASP A 183 4.00 17.14 3.89
N PRO A 184 4.65 17.29 5.06
CA PRO A 184 5.91 16.62 5.37
C PRO A 184 5.78 15.11 5.56
N GLU A 185 4.57 14.55 5.76
CA GLU A 185 4.38 13.09 5.78
C GLU A 185 4.29 12.50 4.37
N LEU A 186 3.99 13.32 3.36
CA LEU A 186 3.90 12.91 1.95
C LEU A 186 5.16 13.27 1.15
N ASP A 187 5.99 14.15 1.71
CA ASP A 187 7.22 14.65 1.09
C ASP A 187 8.43 13.72 1.32
N GLY A 188 9.49 13.95 0.55
CA GLY A 188 10.77 13.27 0.69
C GLY A 188 10.82 11.87 0.06
N PRO A 189 11.98 11.18 0.11
CA PRO A 189 12.24 9.97 -0.68
C PRO A 189 11.37 8.74 -0.33
N ASP A 190 10.82 8.69 0.87
CA ASP A 190 9.90 7.62 1.30
C ASP A 190 8.43 8.10 1.31
N GLY A 191 8.19 9.37 0.94
CA GLY A 191 6.87 10.00 0.89
C GLY A 191 6.08 9.61 -0.36
N LEU A 192 4.77 9.83 -0.30
CA LEU A 192 3.87 9.50 -1.41
C LEU A 192 4.22 10.28 -2.69
N ALA A 193 4.53 11.58 -2.60
CA ALA A 193 4.83 12.40 -3.78
C ALA A 193 6.01 11.85 -4.58
N PHE A 194 7.09 11.46 -3.89
CA PHE A 194 8.24 10.81 -4.51
C PHE A 194 7.85 9.46 -5.12
N TYR A 195 7.09 8.64 -4.39
CA TYR A 195 6.63 7.33 -4.87
C TYR A 195 5.73 7.41 -6.12
N LEU A 196 4.89 8.44 -6.23
CA LEU A 196 4.06 8.67 -7.42
C LEU A 196 4.88 9.21 -8.60
N SER A 197 5.93 9.98 -8.30
CA SER A 197 6.82 10.59 -9.31
C SER A 197 7.77 9.57 -9.97
N ASP A 198 8.14 8.51 -9.28
CA ASP A 198 9.08 7.48 -9.76
C ASP A 198 8.37 6.49 -10.71
N VAL A 199 7.99 6.99 -11.88
CA VAL A 199 7.18 6.25 -12.86
C VAL A 199 8.02 5.32 -13.74
N ASN A 200 9.32 5.60 -13.88
CA ASN A 200 10.28 4.86 -14.70
C ASN A 200 11.27 4.09 -13.81
N TYR A 201 10.76 3.56 -12.70
CA TYR A 201 11.55 2.73 -11.81
C TYR A 201 12.05 1.46 -12.52
N ARG A 202 13.37 1.31 -12.57
CA ARG A 202 14.02 0.08 -13.03
C ARG A 202 14.83 -0.53 -11.89
N LYS A 203 14.57 -1.81 -11.59
CA LYS A 203 15.38 -2.58 -10.66
C LYS A 203 16.80 -2.76 -11.23
N THR A 204 17.75 -1.95 -10.78
CA THR A 204 19.18 -2.16 -11.07
C THR A 204 19.75 -3.09 -10.01
N SER A 205 20.47 -4.14 -10.42
CA SER A 205 20.99 -5.16 -9.50
C SER A 205 22.17 -4.67 -8.63
N SER A 206 22.68 -3.47 -8.87
CA SER A 206 23.65 -2.77 -8.03
C SER A 206 23.87 -1.37 -8.60
N PRO A 207 23.50 -0.28 -7.90
CA PRO A 207 23.91 1.07 -8.30
C PRO A 207 25.44 1.18 -8.27
N THR A 208 26.06 1.50 -9.39
CA THR A 208 27.50 1.82 -9.48
C THR A 208 27.76 3.33 -9.42
N SER A 209 26.69 4.13 -9.36
CA SER A 209 26.69 5.59 -9.29
C SER A 209 25.46 6.08 -8.51
N PRO A 210 25.50 7.27 -7.86
CA PRO A 210 24.31 7.92 -7.29
C PRO A 210 23.20 8.18 -8.31
N LEU A 211 23.53 8.23 -9.61
CA LEU A 211 22.58 8.34 -10.72
C LEU A 211 21.92 7.00 -11.08
N GLU A 212 22.41 5.89 -10.53
CA GLU A 212 21.83 4.55 -10.66
C GLU A 212 21.14 4.11 -9.36
N ASP A 213 21.10 5.00 -8.35
CA ASP A 213 20.42 4.73 -7.10
C ASP A 213 18.96 4.44 -7.42
N PRO A 214 18.45 3.24 -7.10
CA PRO A 214 17.07 2.91 -7.33
C PRO A 214 16.11 3.86 -6.61
N LYS A 215 16.55 4.65 -5.61
CA LYS A 215 15.77 5.67 -4.89
C LYS A 215 15.99 7.11 -5.39
N ALA A 216 16.17 7.33 -6.69
CA ALA A 216 16.34 8.67 -7.24
C ALA A 216 15.39 8.95 -8.40
N LEU A 217 14.65 10.05 -8.33
CA LEU A 217 13.92 10.58 -9.50
C LEU A 217 14.93 11.05 -10.54
N THR A 218 14.69 10.68 -11.80
CA THR A 218 15.56 10.91 -12.94
C THR A 218 14.91 11.82 -13.99
N LEU A 219 15.68 12.17 -15.02
CA LEU A 219 15.14 12.83 -16.21
C LEU A 219 14.10 11.94 -16.93
N ASP A 220 14.28 10.61 -16.89
CA ASP A 220 13.41 9.67 -17.59
C ASP A 220 12.02 9.61 -16.96
N ASP A 221 11.90 9.83 -15.64
CA ASP A 221 10.62 9.96 -14.95
C ASP A 221 9.84 11.18 -15.45
N ALA A 222 10.49 12.35 -15.44
CA ALA A 222 9.89 13.60 -15.91
C ALA A 222 9.45 13.50 -17.39
N LEU A 223 10.26 12.87 -18.25
CA LEU A 223 9.92 12.65 -19.66
C LEU A 223 8.75 11.67 -19.82
N SER A 224 8.68 10.64 -18.96
CA SER A 224 7.59 9.65 -19.00
C SER A 224 6.26 10.27 -18.57
N ILE A 225 6.26 11.11 -17.52
CA ILE A 225 5.08 11.87 -17.08
C ILE A 225 4.62 12.82 -18.21
N LEU A 226 5.55 13.57 -18.82
CA LEU A 226 5.23 14.45 -19.95
C LEU A 226 4.63 13.67 -21.13
N GLN A 227 5.19 12.50 -21.43
CA GLN A 227 4.71 11.63 -22.51
C GLN A 227 3.31 11.09 -22.21
N HIS A 228 3.05 10.70 -20.96
CA HIS A 228 1.72 10.29 -20.48
C HIS A 228 0.71 11.40 -20.68
N TYR A 229 0.95 12.59 -20.10
CA TYR A 229 0.07 13.74 -20.24
C TYR A 229 -0.20 14.09 -21.71
N THR A 230 0.84 14.04 -22.55
CA THR A 230 0.72 14.32 -23.99
C THR A 230 -0.15 13.29 -24.71
N ASP A 231 0.06 12.00 -24.48
CA ASP A 231 -0.70 10.93 -25.14
C ASP A 231 -2.16 10.90 -24.66
N GLU A 232 -2.38 11.06 -23.35
CA GLU A 232 -3.70 11.05 -22.71
C GLU A 232 -4.55 12.27 -23.12
N TYR A 233 -4.04 13.48 -22.86
CA TYR A 233 -4.87 14.70 -22.94
C TYR A 233 -4.73 15.46 -24.26
N LEU A 234 -3.54 15.50 -24.85
CA LEU A 234 -3.32 16.27 -26.09
C LEU A 234 -3.63 15.47 -27.34
N LYS A 235 -3.18 14.21 -27.41
CA LYS A 235 -3.42 13.33 -28.56
C LYS A 235 -4.72 12.54 -28.46
N LYS A 236 -5.32 12.44 -27.26
CA LYS A 236 -6.50 11.60 -26.99
C LYS A 236 -6.28 10.16 -27.47
N SER A 237 -5.08 9.66 -27.18
CA SER A 237 -4.61 8.32 -27.53
C SER A 237 -3.90 7.73 -26.31
N PRO A 238 -4.67 7.38 -25.26
CA PRO A 238 -4.14 6.96 -23.96
C PRO A 238 -3.19 5.76 -24.11
N LYS A 239 -2.12 5.76 -23.31
CA LYS A 239 -1.15 4.67 -23.23
C LYS A 239 -0.95 4.25 -21.79
N THR A 240 -0.73 2.97 -21.57
CA THR A 240 -0.36 2.48 -20.24
C THR A 240 1.06 2.93 -19.89
N TRP A 241 1.39 2.97 -18.60
CA TRP A 241 2.73 3.33 -18.15
C TRP A 241 3.80 2.41 -18.74
N GLU A 242 3.54 1.11 -18.87
CA GLU A 242 4.44 0.12 -19.47
C GLU A 242 4.69 0.43 -20.95
N GLN A 243 3.66 0.85 -21.69
CA GLN A 243 3.80 1.29 -23.08
C GLN A 243 4.65 2.57 -23.21
N ILE A 244 4.63 3.44 -22.20
CA ILE A 244 5.41 4.69 -22.17
C ILE A 244 6.86 4.40 -21.82
N VAL A 245 7.13 3.64 -20.76
CA VAL A 245 8.49 3.32 -20.32
C VAL A 245 9.17 2.25 -21.19
N GLY A 246 8.37 1.43 -21.89
CA GLY A 246 8.84 0.42 -22.84
C GLY A 246 9.28 -0.91 -22.22
N TYR A 247 8.90 -1.19 -20.97
CA TYR A 247 9.15 -2.46 -20.28
C TYR A 247 8.07 -2.73 -19.22
N ASP A 248 7.94 -3.99 -18.81
CA ASP A 248 7.03 -4.37 -17.74
C ASP A 248 7.52 -3.75 -16.43
N LEU A 249 6.72 -2.84 -15.87
CA LEU A 249 7.01 -2.23 -14.59
C LEU A 249 6.86 -3.29 -13.49
N LEU A 250 7.83 -3.33 -12.57
CA LEU A 250 7.59 -3.98 -11.28
C LEU A 250 6.76 -2.98 -10.47
N ASP A 251 5.51 -3.32 -10.20
CA ASP A 251 4.50 -2.42 -9.65
C ASP A 251 4.76 -1.92 -8.20
N SER A 252 5.94 -2.14 -7.61
CA SER A 252 6.46 -1.33 -6.51
C SER A 252 7.91 -1.66 -6.13
N PHE A 253 8.57 -0.69 -5.47
CA PHE A 253 9.79 -0.86 -4.65
C PHE A 253 9.75 -2.05 -3.68
N TYR A 254 8.54 -2.49 -3.30
CA TYR A 254 8.28 -3.39 -2.17
C TYR A 254 7.84 -4.79 -2.60
N ASP A 255 7.85 -5.10 -3.91
CA ASP A 255 7.59 -6.45 -4.44
C ASP A 255 8.76 -7.43 -4.29
N VAL A 256 9.80 -7.04 -3.56
CA VAL A 256 10.97 -7.88 -3.34
C VAL A 256 10.94 -8.43 -1.92
N GLU A 257 10.63 -9.72 -1.82
CA GLU A 257 10.99 -10.52 -0.65
C GLU A 257 12.49 -10.33 -0.37
N TYR A 258 12.82 -9.81 0.82
CA TYR A 258 14.09 -10.07 1.47
C TYR A 258 13.97 -11.33 2.32
#